data_AF-A0A7K1Z749-F1
#
_entry.id   AF-A0A7K1Z749-F1
#
_cell.length_a   1.000
_cell.length_b   1.000
_cell.length_c   1.000
_cell.angle_alpha   90.00
_cell.angle_beta   90.00
_cell.angle_gamma   90.00
#
_symmetry.space_group_name_H-M   'P 1'
#
loop_
_entity.id
_entity.type
_entity.pdbx_description
1 polymer ?
#
loop_
_entity_poly.entity_id
_entity_poly.type
_entity_poly.pdbx_seq_one_letter_code
_entity_poly.pdbx_strand_id
1 'polypeptide(L)'
;MTMIDGPAGPIEVKENGQGPPVVLIPSLGRGASDFDLLSSQLAAAGYHAIAPEPRGIGDSTGELSGLTMGDLADDAAAVIGVRPLNRSQSSVTRSGTGCRE
;
A
#
# COMPACT_ATOMS: atom_id res chain seq x y z
N MET A 1 -9.02 9.92 7.95
CA MET A 1 -8.85 8.46 7.92
C MET A 1 -9.33 7.98 6.58
N THR A 2 -8.55 7.16 5.88
CA THR A 2 -8.91 6.69 4.53
C THR A 2 -9.52 5.31 4.63
N MET A 3 -10.67 5.10 4.00
CA MET A 3 -11.30 3.78 3.89
C MET A 3 -11.18 3.27 2.46
N ILE A 4 -10.87 1.99 2.33
CA ILE A 4 -10.76 1.30 1.05
C ILE A 4 -11.73 0.10 1.07
N ASP A 5 -12.49 -0.09 0.00
CA ASP A 5 -13.32 -1.29 -0.16
C ASP A 5 -12.40 -2.50 -0.41
N GLY A 6 -12.30 -3.37 0.59
CA GLY A 6 -11.55 -4.61 0.54
C GLY A 6 -12.40 -5.82 0.13
N PRO A 7 -11.77 -6.97 -0.15
CA PRO A 7 -12.46 -8.17 -0.63
C PRO A 7 -13.41 -8.79 0.41
N ALA A 8 -13.17 -8.57 1.71
CA ALA A 8 -14.01 -9.10 2.80
C ALA A 8 -14.73 -8.02 3.62
N GLY A 9 -14.56 -6.75 3.26
CA GLY A 9 -15.10 -5.61 4.02
C GLY A 9 -14.25 -4.35 3.86
N PRO A 10 -14.70 -3.23 4.43
CA PRO A 10 -13.93 -1.99 4.46
C PRO A 10 -12.62 -2.16 5.23
N ILE A 11 -11.56 -1.58 4.68
CA ILE A 11 -10.21 -1.55 5.24
C ILE A 11 -9.87 -0.09 5.59
N GLU A 12 -9.63 0.17 6.86
CA GLU A 12 -9.09 1.42 7.35
C GLU A 12 -7.60 1.51 7.03
N VAL A 13 -7.16 2.67 6.55
CA VAL A 13 -5.78 2.91 6.14
C VAL A 13 -5.27 4.21 6.74
N LYS A 14 -4.12 4.11 7.42
CA LYS A 14 -3.33 5.26 7.85
C LYS A 14 -2.38 5.67 6.74
N GLU A 15 -2.42 6.94 6.38
CA GLU A 15 -1.61 7.50 5.30
C GLU A 15 -0.82 8.71 5.79
N ASN A 16 0.44 8.83 5.35
CA ASN A 16 1.28 9.98 5.65
C ASN A 16 2.23 10.29 4.48
N GLY A 17 2.36 11.57 4.14
CA GLY A 17 3.11 12.00 2.96
C GLY A 17 2.32 11.87 1.65
N GLN A 18 2.93 12.25 0.53
CA GLN A 18 2.28 12.35 -0.80
C GLN A 18 3.19 11.93 -1.97
N GLY A 19 4.34 11.32 -1.67
CA GLY A 19 5.31 10.89 -2.67
C GLY A 19 5.08 9.47 -3.19
N PRO A 20 6.15 8.77 -3.64
CA PRO A 20 6.05 7.38 -4.07
C PRO A 20 5.47 6.48 -2.95
N PRO A 21 4.50 5.61 -3.25
CA PRO A 21 3.81 4.82 -2.23
C PRO A 21 4.70 3.71 -1.65
N VAL A 22 4.65 3.57 -0.34
CA VAL A 22 5.28 2.49 0.44
C VAL A 22 4.22 1.89 1.35
N VAL A 23 3.86 0.63 1.11
CA VAL A 23 2.85 -0.09 1.91
C VAL A 23 3.52 -0.82 3.07
N LEU A 24 3.04 -0.58 4.28
CA LEU A 24 3.55 -1.16 5.53
C LEU A 24 2.55 -2.21 6.04
N ILE A 25 2.97 -3.47 6.07
CA ILE A 25 2.11 -4.60 6.43
C ILE A 25 2.34 -4.96 7.91
N PRO A 26 1.34 -4.78 8.80
CA PRO A 26 1.46 -5.20 10.18
C PRO A 26 1.56 -6.72 10.30
N SER A 27 2.25 -7.17 11.36
CA SER A 27 2.20 -8.58 11.76
C SER A 27 0.82 -8.95 12.31
N LEU A 28 0.54 -10.25 12.40
CA LEU A 28 -0.72 -10.77 12.93
C LEU A 28 -1.04 -10.21 14.33
N GLY A 29 -2.26 -9.68 14.50
CA GLY A 29 -2.74 -9.14 15.77
C GLY A 29 -2.15 -7.78 16.17
N ARG A 30 -1.45 -7.11 15.25
CA ARG A 30 -0.89 -5.76 15.44
C ARG A 30 -1.58 -4.78 14.50
N GLY A 31 -1.67 -3.53 14.93
CA GLY A 31 -2.27 -2.45 14.13
C GLY A 31 -1.23 -1.62 13.38
N ALA A 32 -1.72 -0.76 12.48
CA ALA A 32 -0.90 0.15 11.69
C ALA A 32 -0.11 1.15 12.55
N SER A 33 -0.52 1.40 13.81
CA SER A 33 0.20 2.26 14.75
C SER A 33 1.62 1.79 15.09
N ASP A 34 1.92 0.49 14.90
CA ASP A 34 3.28 -0.03 15.03
C ASP A 34 4.29 0.71 14.13
N PHE A 35 3.79 1.32 13.06
CA PHE A 35 4.60 2.03 12.08
C PHE A 35 4.57 3.55 12.23
N ASP A 36 3.96 4.14 13.26
CA ASP A 36 3.80 5.61 13.34
C ASP A 36 5.13 6.37 13.21
N LEU A 37 6.18 5.87 13.87
CA LEU A 37 7.54 6.44 13.77
C LEU A 37 8.13 6.28 12.36
N LEU A 38 8.02 5.08 11.77
CA LEU A 38 8.54 4.80 10.43
C LEU A 38 7.77 5.59 9.35
N SER A 39 6.45 5.66 9.46
CA SER A 39 5.54 6.43 8.61
C SER A 39 5.95 7.90 8.59
N SER A 40 6.22 8.47 9.77
CA SER A 40 6.72 9.85 9.90
C SER A 40 8.07 10.06 9.22
N GLN A 41 9.01 9.11 9.35
CA GLN A 41 10.31 9.19 8.70
C GLN A 41 10.22 9.06 7.17
N LEU A 42 9.37 8.16 6.67
CA LEU A 42 9.11 7.99 5.24
C LEU A 42 8.50 9.26 4.63
N ALA A 43 7.49 9.84 5.30
CA ALA A 43 6.88 11.08 4.86
C ALA A 43 7.89 12.23 4.83
N ALA A 44 8.74 12.35 5.87
CA ALA A 44 9.82 13.35 5.91
C ALA A 44 10.86 13.14 4.79
N ALA A 45 11.09 11.90 4.37
CA ALA A 45 11.94 11.55 3.24
C ALA A 45 11.26 11.71 1.87
N GLY A 46 10.02 12.19 1.82
CA GLY A 46 9.29 12.45 0.58
C GLY A 46 8.58 11.23 -0.01
N TYR A 47 8.33 10.18 0.77
CA TYR A 47 7.49 9.04 0.38
C TYR A 47 6.04 9.21 0.85
N HIS A 48 5.14 8.39 0.33
CA HIS A 48 3.79 8.23 0.85
C HIS A 48 3.69 6.90 1.59
N ALA A 49 3.75 6.94 2.92
CA ALA A 49 3.57 5.77 3.77
C ALA A 49 2.09 5.43 3.89
N ILE A 50 1.75 4.16 3.63
CA ILE A 50 0.39 3.64 3.60
C ILE A 50 0.36 2.40 4.49
N ALA A 51 -0.40 2.41 5.57
CA ALA A 51 -0.47 1.32 6.53
C ALA A 51 -1.94 0.91 6.76
N PRO A 52 -2.41 -0.19 6.12
CA PRO A 52 -3.74 -0.71 6.37
C PRO A 52 -3.85 -1.33 7.78
N GLU A 53 -4.97 -1.10 8.45
CA GLU A 53 -5.36 -1.84 9.64
C GLU A 53 -5.88 -3.23 9.22
N PRO A 54 -5.36 -4.34 9.79
CA PRO A 54 -5.87 -5.68 9.53
C PRO A 54 -7.35 -5.83 9.93
N ARG A 55 -8.03 -6.84 9.38
CA ARG A 55 -9.41 -7.17 9.75
C ARG A 55 -9.58 -7.24 11.28
N GLY A 56 -10.60 -6.59 11.81
CA GLY A 56 -10.90 -6.58 13.24
C GLY A 56 -10.06 -5.63 14.08
N ILE A 57 -9.23 -4.78 13.46
CA ILE A 57 -8.48 -3.71 14.12
C ILE A 57 -8.94 -2.36 13.58
N GLY A 58 -9.11 -1.38 14.48
CA GLY A 58 -9.64 -0.07 14.13
C GLY A 58 -11.04 -0.19 13.54
N ASP A 59 -11.28 0.51 12.44
CA ASP A 59 -12.52 0.48 11.67
C ASP A 59 -12.50 -0.58 10.54
N SER A 60 -11.41 -1.36 10.40
CA SER A 60 -11.35 -2.48 9.45
C SER A 60 -12.23 -3.65 9.90
N THR A 61 -13.06 -4.15 9.00
CA THR A 61 -13.95 -5.31 9.27
C THR A 61 -13.74 -6.43 8.26
N GLY A 62 -14.25 -7.62 8.57
CA GLY A 62 -14.19 -8.79 7.70
C GLY A 62 -14.18 -10.09 8.49
N GLU A 63 -14.43 -11.21 7.81
CA GLU A 63 -14.45 -12.52 8.44
C GLU A 63 -13.06 -12.92 8.94
N LEU A 64 -13.00 -13.37 10.21
CA LEU A 64 -11.77 -13.84 10.87
C LEU A 64 -11.75 -15.36 11.03
N SER A 65 -12.91 -16.03 10.94
CA SER A 65 -12.95 -17.49 10.99
C SER A 65 -12.31 -18.09 9.74
N GLY A 66 -11.36 -19.02 9.93
CA GLY A 66 -10.67 -19.68 8.83
C GLY A 66 -9.73 -18.77 8.03
N LEU A 67 -9.36 -17.60 8.58
CA LEU A 67 -8.50 -16.63 7.91
C LEU A 67 -7.15 -17.24 7.50
N THR A 68 -6.81 -17.12 6.23
CA THR A 68 -5.54 -17.59 5.67
C THR A 68 -4.58 -16.43 5.43
N MET A 69 -3.30 -16.76 5.20
CA MET A 69 -2.31 -15.76 4.78
C MET A 69 -2.63 -15.18 3.40
N GLY A 70 -3.32 -15.94 2.54
CA GLY A 70 -3.78 -15.47 1.23
C GLY A 70 -4.83 -14.37 1.36
N ASP A 71 -5.79 -14.53 2.27
CA ASP A 71 -6.81 -13.52 2.53
C ASP A 71 -6.21 -12.18 3.00
N LEU A 72 -5.21 -12.25 3.88
CA LEU A 72 -4.46 -11.07 4.33
C LEU A 72 -3.65 -10.43 3.19
N ALA A 73 -3.11 -11.23 2.27
CA ALA A 73 -2.41 -10.73 1.10
C ALA A 73 -3.38 -10.06 0.11
N ASP A 74 -4.59 -10.59 -0.04
CA ASP A 74 -5.63 -10.01 -0.91
C ASP A 74 -6.13 -8.66 -0.37
N ASP A 75 -6.28 -8.53 0.96
CA ASP A 75 -6.59 -7.24 1.60
C ASP A 75 -5.50 -6.20 1.30
N ALA A 76 -4.22 -6.58 1.47
CA ALA A 76 -3.10 -5.71 1.15
C ALA A 76 -3.03 -5.36 -0.35
N ALA A 77 -3.34 -6.31 -1.22
CA ALA A 77 -3.38 -6.11 -2.67
C ALA A 77 -4.51 -5.14 -3.07
N ALA A 78 -5.66 -5.16 -2.39
CA ALA A 78 -6.74 -4.20 -2.62
C ALA A 78 -6.29 -2.77 -2.32
N VAL A 79 -5.56 -2.57 -1.22
CA VAL A 79 -4.98 -1.26 -0.86
C VAL A 79 -3.96 -0.79 -1.90
N ILE A 80 -3.13 -1.70 -2.40
CA ILE A 80 -2.17 -1.40 -3.48
C ILE A 80 -2.91 -1.05 -4.79
N GLY A 81 -3.97 -1.78 -5.12
CA GLY A 81 -4.68 -1.68 -6.40
C GLY A 81 -5.41 -0.36 -6.62
N VAL A 82 -5.90 0.29 -5.55
CA VAL A 82 -6.54 1.61 -5.63
C VAL A 82 -5.56 2.78 -5.66
N ARG A 83 -4.25 2.51 -5.65
CA ARG A 83 -3.20 3.52 -5.72
C ARG A 83 -2.48 3.43 -7.07
N PRO A 84 -2.21 4.57 -7.72
CA PRO A 84 -1.41 4.57 -8.94
C PRO A 84 0.03 4.18 -8.59
N LEU A 85 0.39 2.91 -8.86
CA LEU A 85 1.78 2.50 -8.83
C LEU A 85 2.48 3.16 -10.01
N ASN A 86 3.40 4.09 -9.72
CA ASN A 86 4.28 4.64 -10.73
C ASN A 86 5.23 3.53 -11.18
N ARG A 87 4.81 2.71 -12.14
CA ARG A 87 5.70 1.82 -12.88
C ARG A 87 6.73 2.74 -13.51
N SER A 88 7.98 2.65 -13.07
CA SER A 88 9.04 3.51 -13.54
C SER A 88 8.97 3.67 -15.05
N GLN A 89 8.98 4.94 -15.49
CA GLN A 89 9.18 5.30 -16.88
C GLN A 89 10.41 4.55 -17.41
N SER A 90 10.17 3.48 -18.15
CA SER A 90 11.18 2.86 -18.99
C SER A 90 11.37 3.81 -20.16
N SER A 91 12.18 4.85 -19.97
CA SER A 91 12.65 5.68 -21.07
C SER A 91 13.62 4.84 -21.90
N VAL A 92 13.06 4.05 -22.82
CA VAL A 92 13.83 3.55 -23.96
C VAL A 92 14.01 4.74 -24.89
N THR A 93 15.03 5.55 -24.61
CA THR A 93 15.52 6.54 -25.57
C THR A 93 16.15 5.77 -26.72
N ARG A 94 15.36 5.45 -27.75
CA ARG A 94 15.88 4.91 -29.00
C ARG A 94 16.61 6.05 -29.72
N SER A 95 17.89 6.22 -29.41
CA SER A 95 18.79 7.03 -30.25
C SER A 95 19.01 6.27 -31.55
N GLY A 96 18.08 6.45 -32.50
CA GLY A 96 18.28 6.06 -33.88
C GLY A 96 19.07 7.14 -34.60
N THR A 97 20.40 7.11 -34.51
CA THR A 97 21.23 7.79 -35.51
C THR A 97 20.95 7.13 -36.86
N GLY A 98 20.39 7.91 -37.79
CA GLY A 98 20.09 7.44 -39.13
C GLY A 98 21.32 6.92 -39.85
N CYS A 99 21.30 5.65 -40.23
CA CYS A 99 22.13 5.15 -41.31
C CYS A 99 21.41 5.48 -42.62
N ARG A 100 21.98 6.43 -43.35
CA ARG A 100 21.69 6.65 -44.77
C ARG A 100 22.44 5.57 -45.55
N GLU A 101 21.76 4.94 -46.51
CA GLU A 101 22.35 4.33 -47.71
C GLU A 101 21.56 4.84 -48.92
#